data_AF-A0A2Z7BAZ3-F1
#
_entry.id   AF-A0A2Z7BAZ3-F1
#
_cell.length_a   1.000
_cell.length_b   1.000
_cell.length_c   1.000
_cell.angle_alpha   90.00
_cell.angle_beta   90.00
_cell.angle_gamma   90.00
#
_symmetry.space_group_name_H-M   'P 1'
#
loop_
_entity.id
_entity.type
_entity.pdbx_description
1 polymer ?
#
loop_
_entity_poly.entity_id
_entity_poly.type
_entity_poly.pdbx_seq_one_letter_code
_entity_poly.pdbx_strand_id
1 'polypeptide(L)'
;MFSKIKTCATAKDIWEKLVQICEGSDETKENKLTITQQKYESIKMKDGEKMTEFDERFSAIVIELNSLGKEYSNRELALKVMRALPKEWDVKTMAMRESKDLNKL
;
A
#
# COMPACT_ATOMS: atom_id res chain seq x y z
N MET A 1 -13.29 -22.55 13.54
CA MET A 1 -13.93 -22.45 12.21
C MET A 1 -15.36 -23.01 12.25
N PHE A 2 -15.55 -24.29 12.59
CA PHE A 2 -16.88 -24.93 12.70
C PHE A 2 -17.87 -24.22 13.66
N SER A 3 -17.36 -23.70 14.78
CA SER A 3 -18.15 -22.92 15.75
C SER A 3 -18.75 -21.62 15.19
N LYS A 4 -18.19 -21.06 14.12
CA LYS A 4 -18.68 -19.83 13.47
C LYS A 4 -19.75 -20.09 12.41
N ILE A 5 -19.78 -21.30 11.83
CA ILE A 5 -20.71 -21.69 10.75
C ILE A 5 -21.86 -22.60 11.22
N LYS A 6 -21.80 -23.14 12.45
CA LYS A 6 -22.87 -24.00 13.01
C LYS A 6 -24.25 -23.34 13.10
N THR A 7 -24.32 -22.01 13.03
CA THR A 7 -25.57 -21.24 13.11
C THR A 7 -26.13 -20.88 11.74
N CYS A 8 -25.46 -21.26 10.65
CA CYS A 8 -25.90 -21.00 9.29
C CYS A 8 -26.89 -22.09 8.84
N ALA A 9 -28.03 -21.69 8.30
CA ALA A 9 -29.10 -22.61 7.92
C ALA A 9 -28.97 -23.13 6.49
N THR A 10 -28.26 -22.40 5.62
CA THR A 10 -28.11 -22.77 4.20
C THR A 10 -26.65 -22.99 3.80
N ALA A 11 -26.44 -23.80 2.77
CA ALA A 11 -25.12 -24.00 2.17
C ALA A 11 -24.51 -22.67 1.65
N LYS A 12 -25.36 -21.74 1.21
CA LYS A 12 -24.95 -20.40 0.79
C LYS A 12 -24.38 -19.59 1.96
N ASP A 13 -25.08 -19.56 3.10
CA ASP A 13 -24.62 -18.83 4.29
C ASP A 13 -23.31 -19.40 4.86
N ILE A 14 -23.13 -20.72 4.78
CA ILE A 14 -21.88 -21.39 5.18
C ILE A 14 -20.74 -20.97 4.24
N TRP A 15 -20.98 -20.98 2.93
CA TRP A 15 -20.01 -20.56 1.93
C TRP A 15 -19.61 -19.10 2.10
N GLU A 16 -20.58 -18.19 2.24
CA GLU A 16 -20.33 -16.75 2.47
C GLU A 16 -19.53 -16.51 3.75
N LYS A 17 -19.87 -17.19 4.86
CA LYS A 17 -19.06 -17.10 6.09
C LYS A 17 -17.66 -17.68 5.94
N LEU A 18 -17.48 -18.76 5.17
CA LEU A 18 -16.15 -19.33 4.93
C LEU A 18 -15.30 -18.37 4.11
N VAL A 19 -15.87 -17.77 3.06
CA VAL A 19 -15.23 -16.70 2.28
C VAL A 19 -14.83 -15.54 3.19
N GLN A 20 -15.74 -15.09 4.07
CA GLN A 20 -15.48 -14.00 5.00
C GLN A 20 -14.40 -14.33 6.05
N ILE A 21 -14.29 -15.59 6.49
CA ILE A 21 -13.26 -16.04 7.44
C ILE A 21 -11.90 -16.21 6.74
N CYS A 22 -11.87 -16.67 5.50
CA CYS A 22 -10.66 -16.98 4.75
C CYS A 22 -10.08 -15.76 4.00
N GLU A 23 -10.93 -14.91 3.41
CA GLU A 23 -10.54 -13.70 2.69
C GLU A 23 -10.59 -12.43 3.57
N GLY A 24 -11.19 -12.54 4.76
CA GLY A 24 -11.50 -11.41 5.64
C GLY A 24 -12.88 -10.80 5.36
N SER A 25 -13.52 -10.24 6.39
CA SER A 25 -14.70 -9.39 6.22
C SER A 25 -14.35 -8.12 5.45
N ASP A 26 -15.33 -7.44 4.86
CA ASP A 26 -15.12 -6.11 4.26
C ASP A 26 -14.48 -5.15 5.26
N GLU A 27 -14.87 -5.23 6.54
CA GLU A 27 -14.23 -4.52 7.65
C GLU A 27 -12.74 -4.90 7.84
N THR A 28 -12.37 -6.17 7.62
CA THR A 28 -10.95 -6.59 7.66
C THR A 28 -10.18 -6.05 6.46
N LYS A 29 -10.81 -5.99 5.28
CA LYS A 29 -10.24 -5.41 4.05
C LYS A 29 -10.06 -3.89 4.18
N GLU A 30 -11.05 -3.17 4.71
CA GLU A 30 -10.99 -1.74 5.00
C GLU A 30 -9.94 -1.40 6.06
N ASN A 31 -9.84 -2.20 7.13
CA ASN A 31 -8.79 -2.05 8.12
C ASN A 31 -7.40 -2.28 7.52
N LYS A 32 -7.26 -3.30 6.66
CA LYS A 32 -6.00 -3.57 5.96
C LYS A 32 -5.62 -2.42 5.01
N LEU A 33 -6.59 -1.90 4.24
CA LEU A 33 -6.38 -0.73 3.38
C LEU A 33 -5.93 0.47 4.20
N THR A 34 -6.62 0.77 5.30
CA THR A 34 -6.29 1.88 6.19
C THR A 34 -4.86 1.75 6.74
N ILE A 35 -4.48 0.57 7.22
CA ILE A 35 -3.14 0.30 7.75
C ILE A 35 -2.08 0.45 6.66
N THR A 36 -2.30 -0.13 5.47
CA THR A 36 -1.33 -0.03 4.37
C THR A 36 -1.22 1.41 3.85
N GLN A 37 -2.32 2.16 3.83
CA GLN A 37 -2.30 3.59 3.48
C GLN A 37 -1.50 4.41 4.52
N GLN A 38 -1.63 4.11 5.81
CA GLN A 38 -0.78 4.72 6.84
C GLN A 38 0.70 4.38 6.66
N LYS A 39 1.05 3.14 6.29
CA LYS A 39 2.43 2.75 5.96
C LYS A 39 2.96 3.51 4.76
N TYR A 40 2.16 3.65 3.71
CA TYR A 40 2.50 4.50 2.57
C TYR A 40 2.73 5.94 3.01
N GLU A 41 1.83 6.51 3.80
CA GLU A 41 1.95 7.91 4.20
C GLU A 41 3.17 8.20 5.07
N SER A 42 3.50 7.26 5.96
CA SER A 42 4.64 7.37 6.88
C SER A 42 5.97 6.91 6.29
N ILE A 43 6.00 6.38 5.06
CA ILE A 43 7.23 5.83 4.49
C ILE A 43 8.30 6.91 4.36
N LYS A 44 9.48 6.57 4.88
CA LYS A 44 10.72 7.33 4.74
C LYS A 44 11.87 6.35 4.57
N MET A 45 12.89 6.79 3.86
CA MET A 45 14.16 6.10 3.82
C MET A 45 14.79 6.15 5.21
N LYS A 46 15.24 5.01 5.72
CA LYS A 46 15.86 4.93 7.04
C LYS A 46 17.34 5.30 6.96
N ASP A 47 17.91 5.70 8.09
CA ASP A 47 19.34 5.96 8.19
C ASP A 47 20.13 4.67 7.90
N GLY A 48 21.05 4.74 6.93
CA GLY A 48 21.87 3.62 6.49
C GLY A 48 21.15 2.60 5.58
N GLU A 49 19.86 2.80 5.26
CA GLU A 49 19.15 2.00 4.26
C GLU A 49 19.70 2.28 2.86
N LYS A 50 19.85 1.23 2.04
CA LYS A 50 20.24 1.42 0.63
C LYS A 50 19.02 1.81 -0.19
N MET A 51 19.25 2.53 -1.30
CA MET A 51 18.18 2.93 -2.20
C MET A 51 17.36 1.73 -2.73
N THR A 52 18.02 0.60 -3.00
CA THR A 52 17.35 -0.63 -3.45
C THR A 52 16.44 -1.23 -2.37
N GLU A 53 16.86 -1.21 -1.11
CA GLU A 53 16.06 -1.72 0.02
C GLU A 53 14.84 -0.83 0.28
N PHE A 54 15.03 0.49 0.13
CA PHE A 54 13.91 1.44 0.18
C PHE A 54 12.93 1.21 -0.98
N ASP A 55 13.42 1.03 -2.20
CA ASP A 55 12.61 0.80 -3.40
C ASP A 55 11.78 -0.49 -3.29
N GLU A 56 12.37 -1.58 -2.80
CA GLU A 56 11.67 -2.85 -2.53
C GLU A 56 10.54 -2.66 -1.51
N ARG A 57 10.80 -1.95 -0.40
CA ARG A 57 9.81 -1.64 0.62
C ARG A 57 8.67 -0.77 0.09
N PHE A 58 9.00 0.26 -0.69
CA PHE A 58 8.03 1.15 -1.30
C PHE A 58 7.15 0.40 -2.31
N SER A 59 7.77 -0.36 -3.20
CA SER A 59 7.08 -1.18 -4.20
C SER A 59 6.15 -2.20 -3.58
N ALA A 60 6.57 -2.88 -2.50
CA ALA A 60 5.72 -3.82 -1.77
C ALA A 60 4.44 -3.16 -1.23
N ILE A 61 4.54 -1.93 -0.69
CA ILE A 61 3.38 -1.17 -0.20
C ILE A 61 2.46 -0.76 -1.35
N VAL A 62 3.01 -0.30 -2.47
CA VAL A 62 2.22 0.10 -3.65
C VAL A 62 1.49 -1.09 -4.26
N ILE A 63 2.16 -2.25 -4.38
CA ILE A 63 1.54 -3.50 -4.86
C ILE A 63 0.39 -3.93 -3.93
N GLU A 64 0.60 -3.84 -2.60
CA GLU A 64 -0.44 -4.15 -1.63
C GLU A 64 -1.64 -3.19 -1.76
N LEU A 65 -1.42 -1.88 -1.93
CA LEU A 65 -2.48 -0.90 -2.14
C LEU A 65 -3.26 -1.14 -3.43
N ASN A 66 -2.57 -1.43 -4.54
CA ASN A 66 -3.21 -1.81 -5.80
C ASN A 66 -4.09 -3.06 -5.63
N SER A 67 -3.60 -4.07 -4.89
CA SER A 67 -4.40 -5.28 -4.60
C SER A 67 -5.65 -5.02 -3.75
N LEU A 68 -5.68 -3.90 -3.03
CA LEU A 68 -6.81 -3.43 -2.20
C LEU A 68 -7.66 -2.38 -2.93
N GLY A 69 -7.43 -2.16 -4.23
CA GLY A 69 -8.21 -1.24 -5.07
C GLY A 69 -7.81 0.23 -4.94
N LYS A 70 -6.66 0.54 -4.34
CA LYS A 70 -6.13 1.90 -4.19
C LYS A 70 -4.92 2.09 -5.11
N GLU A 71 -5.14 2.78 -6.22
CA GLU A 71 -4.09 3.09 -7.20
C GLU A 71 -3.59 4.52 -7.05
N TYR A 72 -2.32 4.74 -7.41
CA TYR A 72 -1.68 6.06 -7.47
C TYR A 72 -1.07 6.25 -8.85
N SER A 73 -1.14 7.47 -9.37
CA SER A 73 -0.46 7.82 -10.62
C SER A 73 1.07 7.79 -10.45
N ASN A 74 1.80 7.56 -11.55
CA ASN A 74 3.28 7.64 -11.55
C ASN A 74 3.79 8.95 -10.93
N ARG A 75 3.10 10.06 -11.21
CA ARG A 75 3.44 11.38 -10.64
C ARG A 75 3.31 11.40 -9.13
N GLU A 76 2.24 10.83 -8.58
CA GLU A 76 2.03 10.76 -7.12
C GLU A 76 3.09 9.88 -6.45
N LEU A 77 3.39 8.72 -7.05
CA LEU A 77 4.43 7.82 -6.57
C LEU A 77 5.82 8.47 -6.59
N ALA A 78 6.18 9.13 -7.69
CA ALA A 78 7.44 9.85 -7.83
C ALA A 78 7.57 10.97 -6.79
N LEU A 79 6.52 11.77 -6.60
CA LEU A 79 6.49 12.80 -5.57
C LEU A 79 6.60 12.21 -4.16
N LYS A 80 6.00 11.04 -3.93
CA LYS A 80 6.09 10.36 -2.64
C LYS A 80 7.51 9.91 -2.33
N VAL A 81 8.17 9.25 -3.29
CA VAL A 81 9.59 8.86 -3.18
C VAL A 81 10.45 10.09 -2.90
N MET A 82 10.29 11.17 -3.66
CA MET A 82 11.05 12.41 -3.46
C MET A 82 10.84 13.06 -2.09
N ARG A 83 9.72 12.82 -1.40
CA ARG A 83 9.46 13.31 -0.04
C ARG A 83 9.95 12.35 1.04
N ALA A 84 10.10 11.07 0.69
CA ALA A 84 10.54 10.01 1.59
C ALA A 84 12.08 9.91 1.65
N LEU A 85 12.79 10.44 0.64
CA LEU A 85 14.24 10.46 0.61
C LEU A 85 14.84 11.44 1.64
N PRO A 86 16.06 11.18 2.12
CA PRO A 86 16.79 12.04 3.04
C PRO A 86 17.16 13.40 2.41
N LYS A 87 17.45 14.40 3.24
CA LYS A 87 17.76 15.78 2.80
C LYS A 87 18.99 15.87 1.90
N GLU A 88 19.90 14.92 2.01
CA GLU A 88 21.08 14.78 1.16
C GLU A 88 20.70 14.66 -0.33
N TRP A 89 19.48 14.21 -0.62
CA TRP A 89 18.94 14.10 -1.97
C TRP A 89 18.12 15.33 -2.39
N ASP A 90 17.89 16.32 -1.52
CA ASP A 90 16.99 17.45 -1.77
C ASP A 90 17.38 18.27 -3.01
N VAL A 91 18.67 18.51 -3.22
CA VAL A 91 19.13 19.28 -4.41
C VAL A 91 18.74 18.57 -5.70
N LYS A 92 18.82 17.24 -5.73
CA LYS A 92 18.47 16.42 -6.89
C LYS A 92 16.96 16.25 -7.04
N THR A 93 16.22 16.10 -5.93
CA THR A 93 14.76 15.96 -5.96
C THR A 93 14.06 17.28 -6.26
N MET A 94 14.58 18.43 -5.82
CA MET A 94 14.04 19.75 -6.14
C MET A 94 14.15 20.06 -7.64
N ALA A 95 15.32 19.82 -8.24
CA ALA A 95 15.50 19.97 -9.68
C ALA A 95 14.54 19.09 -10.49
N MET A 96 14.27 17.86 -10.03
CA MET A 96 13.30 16.97 -10.68
C MET A 96 11.85 17.44 -10.51
N ARG A 97 11.47 18.00 -9.34
CA ARG A 97 10.11 18.55 -9.12
C ARG A 97 9.79 19.73 -10.01
N GLU A 98 10.77 20.57 -10.30
CA GLU A 98 10.62 21.75 -11.16
C GLU A 98 10.54 21.39 -12.65
N SER A 99 10.96 20.18 -13.03
CA SER A 99 10.86 19.68 -14.39
C SER A 99 9.42 19.25 -14.75
N LYS A 100 8.95 19.60 -15.96
CA LYS A 100 7.61 19.24 -16.45
C LYS A 100 7.46 17.77 -16.86
N ASP A 101 8.53 16.99 -16.80
CA ASP A 101 8.60 15.64 -17.37
C ASP A 101 8.24 14.51 -16.39
N LEU A 102 7.76 14.83 -15.19
CA LEU A 102 7.35 13.80 -14.21
C LEU A 102 6.21 12.88 -14.70
N ASN A 103 5.46 13.28 -15.73
CA ASN A 103 4.44 12.45 -16.35
C ASN A 103 4.99 11.48 -17.41
N LYS A 104 6.30 11.55 -17.72
CA LYS A 104 6.98 10.69 -18.71
C LYS A 104 7.96 9.69 -18.06
N LEU A 105 8.04 9.68 -16.73
CA LEU A 105 8.76 8.68 -15.92
C LEU A 105 7.84 7.47 -15.67
#